data_AF-A0A3M1J6I2-F1
#
_entry.id   AF-A0A3M1J6I2-F1
#
_cell.length_a   1.000
_cell.length_b   1.000
_cell.length_c   1.000
_cell.angle_alpha   90.00
_cell.angle_beta   90.00
_cell.angle_gamma   90.00
#
_symmetry.space_group_name_H-M   'P 1'
#
loop_
_entity.id
_entity.type
_entity.pdbx_description
1 polymer ?
#
loop_
_entity_poly.entity_id
_entity_poly.type
_entity_poly.pdbx_seq_one_letter_code
_entity_poly.pdbx_strand_id
1 'polypeptide(L)'
;TYADLQHLPPAEFPLSQTSGATIDFLYTAANGTPVAGSIIAAGGNGKMHVIRFTAPAQNYDLALQWFNPMIKSFKFLLPDAGLPEAEN
;
A
#
# COMPACT_ATOMS: atom_id res chain seq x y z
N THR A 1 -23.81 -13.18 7.10
CA THR A 1 -23.70 -12.70 5.71
C THR A 1 -22.49 -11.79 5.66
N TYR A 2 -21.39 -12.26 5.07
CA TYR A 2 -20.17 -11.47 4.94
C TYR A 2 -20.41 -10.36 3.91
N ALA A 3 -20.27 -9.11 4.32
CA ALA A 3 -20.48 -7.96 3.46
C ALA A 3 -19.51 -8.01 2.26
N ASP A 4 -20.05 -7.79 1.07
CA ASP A 4 -19.34 -7.71 -0.20
C ASP A 4 -18.11 -6.82 -0.08
N LEU A 5 -16.94 -7.41 -0.30
CA LEU A 5 -15.70 -6.67 -0.53
C LEU A 5 -15.83 -5.93 -1.86
N GLN A 6 -16.13 -4.64 -1.81
CA GLN A 6 -16.06 -3.79 -2.99
C GLN A 6 -14.59 -3.53 -3.32
N HIS A 7 -14.13 -4.09 -4.44
CA HIS A 7 -12.84 -3.79 -5.02
C HIS A 7 -12.89 -2.45 -5.74
N LEU A 8 -12.09 -1.49 -5.28
CA LEU A 8 -11.84 -0.25 -6.02
C LEU A 8 -10.67 -0.46 -7.00
N PRO A 9 -10.66 0.23 -8.16
CA PRO A 9 -9.61 0.08 -9.15
C PRO A 9 -8.26 0.54 -8.59
N PRO A 10 -7.15 -0.17 -8.88
CA PRO A 10 -5.84 0.19 -8.38
C PRO A 10 -5.41 1.54 -8.98
N ALA A 11 -5.20 2.55 -8.13
CA ALA A 11 -4.58 3.80 -8.53
C ALA A 11 -3.06 3.61 -8.63
N GLU A 12 -2.48 3.94 -9.78
CA GLU A 12 -1.03 3.90 -9.98
C GLU A 12 -0.36 5.03 -9.19
N PHE A 13 0.26 4.70 -8.06
CA PHE A 13 1.18 5.60 -7.39
C PHE A 13 2.59 5.39 -7.95
N PRO A 14 3.33 6.44 -8.32
CA PRO A 14 4.71 6.31 -8.76
C PRO A 14 5.59 6.01 -7.54
N LEU A 15 5.65 4.74 -7.15
CA LEU A 15 6.68 4.22 -6.27
C LEU A 15 7.98 4.24 -7.08
N SER A 16 8.94 5.06 -6.67
CA SER A 16 10.22 5.18 -7.36
C SER A 16 10.82 3.79 -7.63
N GLN A 17 10.90 3.43 -8.92
CA GLN A 17 11.63 2.30 -9.51
C GLN A 17 11.19 0.87 -9.13
N THR A 18 10.15 0.65 -8.32
CA THR A 18 9.69 -0.70 -7.96
C THR A 18 8.23 -0.89 -8.38
N SER A 19 7.96 -1.89 -9.23
CA SER A 19 6.58 -2.25 -9.58
C SER A 19 5.81 -2.62 -8.31
N GLY A 20 4.73 -1.89 -8.05
CA GLY A 20 3.85 -2.13 -6.91
C GLY A 20 2.39 -1.88 -7.28
N ALA A 21 1.50 -2.28 -6.40
CA ALA A 21 0.06 -2.10 -6.55
C ALA A 21 -0.53 -1.50 -5.28
N THR A 22 -1.50 -0.61 -5.47
CA THR A 22 -2.35 -0.10 -4.39
C THR A 22 -3.73 -0.70 -4.52
N ILE A 23 -4.28 -1.22 -3.43
CA ILE A 23 -5.62 -1.79 -3.37
C ILE A 23 -6.39 -1.06 -2.27
N ASP A 24 -7.42 -0.32 -2.65
CA ASP A 24 -8.34 0.29 -1.70
C ASP A 24 -9.49 -0.67 -1.37
N PHE A 25 -9.91 -0.68 -0.11
CA PHE A 25 -10.92 -1.61 0.39
C PHE A 25 -11.82 -0.97 1.46
N LEU A 26 -13.03 -1.50 1.57
CA LEU A 26 -14.03 -1.14 2.58
C LEU A 26 -14.56 -2.42 3.22
N TYR A 27 -14.69 -2.44 4.55
CA TYR A 27 -15.28 -3.55 5.29
C TYR A 27 -15.99 -3.07 6.56
N THR A 28 -16.83 -3.93 7.14
CA THR A 28 -17.44 -3.69 8.44
C THR A 28 -16.65 -4.46 9.50
N ALA A 29 -16.12 -3.77 10.50
CA ALA A 29 -15.43 -4.40 11.62
C ALA A 29 -16.41 -5.19 12.51
N ALA A 30 -15.89 -6.08 13.35
CA ALA A 30 -16.71 -6.94 14.22
C ALA A 30 -17.64 -6.16 15.17
N ASN A 31 -17.29 -4.92 15.50
CA ASN A 31 -18.10 -4.01 16.31
C ASN A 31 -19.16 -3.23 15.49
N GLY A 32 -19.36 -3.56 14.22
CA GLY A 32 -20.30 -2.88 13.31
C GLY A 32 -19.79 -1.57 12.72
N THR A 33 -18.58 -1.12 13.05
CA THR A 33 -18.04 0.14 12.51
C THR A 33 -17.57 -0.07 11.06
N PRO A 34 -17.99 0.76 10.09
CA PRO A 34 -17.44 0.74 8.75
C PRO A 34 -16.00 1.27 8.75
N VAL A 35 -15.09 0.55 8.10
CA VAL A 35 -13.66 0.85 8.03
C VAL A 35 -13.22 0.81 6.58
N ALA A 36 -12.54 1.85 6.13
CA ALA A 36 -11.91 1.92 4.83
C ALA A 36 -10.37 1.87 4.99
N GLY A 37 -9.67 1.45 3.95
CA GLY A 37 -8.23 1.30 3.98
C GLY A 37 -7.60 1.12 2.62
N SER A 38 -6.27 1.15 2.62
CA SER A 38 -5.44 0.91 1.45
C SER A 38 -4.34 -0.11 1.80
N ILE A 39 -4.06 -1.00 0.86
CA ILE A 39 -2.89 -1.87 0.87
C ILE A 39 -1.96 -1.40 -0.23
N ILE A 40 -0.71 -1.16 0.10
CA ILE A 40 0.33 -0.87 -0.88
C ILE A 40 1.32 -2.04 -0.82
N ALA A 41 1.44 -2.74 -1.93
CA ALA A 41 2.35 -3.87 -2.07
C ALA A 41 3.43 -3.56 -3.10
N ALA A 42 4.68 -3.83 -2.77
CA ALA A 42 5.82 -3.72 -3.68
C ALA A 42 6.69 -4.98 -3.58
N GLY A 43 7.12 -5.51 -4.72
CA GLY A 43 8.00 -6.66 -4.79
C GLY A 43 9.45 -6.25 -5.08
N GLY A 44 10.41 -6.82 -4.38
CA GLY A 44 11.84 -6.60 -4.64
C GLY A 44 12.73 -7.61 -3.91
N ASN A 45 13.82 -8.02 -4.54
CA ASN A 45 14.81 -8.97 -3.98
C ASN A 45 14.18 -10.25 -3.38
N GLY A 46 13.21 -10.83 -4.12
CA GLY A 46 12.50 -12.05 -3.69
C GLY A 46 11.57 -11.87 -2.48
N LYS A 47 11.33 -10.63 -2.04
CA LYS A 47 10.45 -10.30 -0.92
C LYS A 47 9.28 -9.42 -1.38
N MET A 48 8.17 -9.53 -0.65
CA MET A 48 7.01 -8.65 -0.81
C MET A 48 6.91 -7.74 0.41
N HIS A 49 6.91 -6.44 0.17
CA HIS A 49 6.71 -5.42 1.18
C HIS A 49 5.27 -4.95 1.11
N VAL A 50 4.59 -4.91 2.26
CA VAL A 50 3.18 -4.54 2.32
C VAL A 50 3.00 -3.47 3.40
N ILE A 51 2.43 -2.33 3.00
CA ILE A 51 1.96 -1.30 3.92
C ILE A 51 0.44 -1.37 3.92
N ARG A 52 -0.14 -1.49 5.11
CA ARG A 52 -1.59 -1.47 5.29
C ARG A 52 -1.97 -0.28 6.14
N PHE A 53 -2.95 0.46 5.66
CA PHE A 53 -3.54 1.57 6.36
C PHE A 53 -5.05 1.39 6.44
N THR A 54 -5.63 1.71 7.59
CA THR A 54 -7.07 1.63 7.83
C THR A 54 -7.52 2.77 8.73
N ALA A 55 -8.70 3.30 8.46
CA ALA A 55 -9.38 4.29 9.29
C ALA A 55 -10.89 4.01 9.31
N PRO A 56 -11.63 4.47 10.33
CA PRO A 56 -13.09 4.52 10.25
C PRO A 56 -13.50 5.21 8.93
N ALA A 57 -14.45 4.62 8.20
CA ALA A 57 -14.77 5.04 6.83
C ALA A 57 -15.12 6.54 6.74
N GLN A 58 -15.83 7.06 7.75
CA GLN A 58 -16.19 8.47 7.88
C GLN A 58 -14.98 9.43 8.01
N ASN A 59 -13.82 8.93 8.40
CA ASN A 59 -12.59 9.70 8.59
C ASN A 59 -11.54 9.40 7.50
N TYR A 60 -11.84 8.52 6.54
CA TYR A 60 -10.84 7.99 5.63
C TYR A 60 -10.22 9.07 4.72
N ASP A 61 -11.03 9.99 4.19
CA ASP A 61 -10.52 11.10 3.36
C ASP A 61 -9.57 12.02 4.12
N LEU A 62 -9.90 12.34 5.38
CA LEU A 62 -9.02 13.12 6.25
C LEU A 62 -7.73 12.35 6.53
N ALA A 63 -7.85 11.05 6.76
CA ALA A 63 -6.73 10.21 7.09
C ALA A 63 -5.80 9.97 5.87
N LEU A 64 -6.33 9.98 4.64
CA LEU A 64 -5.56 10.00 3.40
C LEU A 64 -4.73 11.28 3.22
N GLN A 65 -5.20 12.44 3.70
CA GLN A 65 -4.40 13.68 3.63
C GLN A 65 -3.11 13.57 4.44
N TRP A 66 -3.12 12.79 5.53
CA TRP A 66 -1.93 12.49 6.32
C TRP A 66 -1.10 11.34 5.75
N PHE A 67 -1.78 10.30 5.25
CA PHE A 67 -1.13 9.09 4.77
C PHE A 67 -0.43 9.27 3.42
N ASN A 68 -1.03 10.01 2.48
CA ASN A 68 -0.46 10.18 1.14
C ASN A 68 0.95 10.81 1.14
N PRO A 69 1.22 11.88 1.89
CA PRO A 69 2.58 12.41 2.02
C PRO A 69 3.56 11.40 2.67
N MET A 70 3.09 10.64 3.66
CA MET A 70 3.89 9.62 4.35
C MET A 70 4.27 8.48 3.39
N ILE A 71 3.32 7.94 2.62
CA ILE A 71 3.60 6.92 1.60
C ILE A 71 4.61 7.42 0.57
N LYS A 72 4.44 8.66 0.09
CA LYS A 72 5.36 9.25 -0.90
C LYS A 72 6.78 9.46 -0.36
N SER A 73 6.97 9.50 0.97
CA SER A 73 8.30 9.57 1.57
C SER A 73 8.94 8.21 1.79
N PHE A 74 8.18 7.11 1.70
CA PHE A 74 8.77 5.76 1.74
C PHE A 74 9.53 5.49 0.46
N LYS A 75 10.84 5.24 0.63
CA LYS A 75 11.68 4.62 -0.37
C LYS A 75 12.01 3.23 0.10
N PHE A 76 11.66 2.22 -0.70
CA PHE A 76 12.21 0.89 -0.48
C PHE A 76 13.69 0.96 -0.85
N LEU A 77 14.54 0.98 0.18
CA LEU A 77 15.97 0.76 0.00
C LEU A 77 16.15 -0.72 -0.32
N LEU A 78 16.01 -1.07 -1.59
CA LEU A 78 16.51 -2.36 -2.05
C LEU A 78 18.03 -2.29 -1.86
N PRO A 79 18.67 -3.24 -1.14
CA PRO A 79 20.12 -3.32 -1.17
C PRO A 79 20.50 -3.35 -2.64
N ASP A 80 21.41 -2.45 -3.03
CA ASP A 80 21.85 -2.25 -4.40
C ASP A 80 21.92 -3.61 -5.08
N ALA A 81 21.15 -3.79 -6.16
CA ALA A 81 21.33 -4.92 -7.04
C ALA A 81 22.84 -4.98 -7.28
N GLY A 82 23.49 -6.02 -6.72
CA GLY A 82 24.92 -6.02 -6.50
C GLY A 82 25.61 -5.46 -7.73
N LEU A 83 26.46 -4.44 -7.52
CA LEU A 83 27.33 -3.96 -8.59
C LEU A 83 27.88 -5.21 -9.29
N PRO A 84 27.78 -5.33 -10.63
CA PRO A 84 28.31 -6.50 -11.31
C PRO A 84 29.75 -6.67 -10.83
N GLU A 85 30.08 -7.86 -10.32
CA GLU A 85 31.46 -8.19 -9.97
C GLU A 85 32.30 -7.79 -11.17
N ALA A 86 33.25 -6.87 -10.95
CA ALA A 86 34.14 -6.43 -12.00
C ALA A 86 34.83 -7.69 -12.56
N GLU A 87 34.51 -8.03 -13.81
CA GLU A 87 35.19 -9.11 -14.51
C GLU A 87 36.67 -8.72 -14.67
N ASN A 88 37.52 -9.44 -13.92
CA ASN A 88 38.98 -9.60 -14.02
C ASN A 88 39.87 -8.38 -13.75
#